data_AF-A0A9X7J0W6-F1
#
_entry.id   AF-A0A9X7J0W6-F1
#
_cell.length_a   1.000
_cell.length_b   1.000
_cell.length_c   1.000
_cell.angle_alpha   90.00
_cell.angle_beta   90.00
_cell.angle_gamma   90.00
#
_symmetry.space_group_name_H-M   'P 1'
#
loop_
_entity.id
_entity.type
_entity.pdbx_description
1 polymer ?
#
loop_
_entity_poly.entity_id
_entity_poly.type
_entity_poly.pdbx_seq_one_letter_code
_entity_poly.pdbx_strand_id
1 'polypeptide(L)'
;MELAWIIEHGLQLSIQVVLDIGTHILAEEGIIVDEYSNIFGELAELGVLPEKFARDISGMSGFRNILVHEYGKVDMEKVADIMNHHLNDFRQYARYIVKYLGWSF
;
A
#
# COMPACT_ATOMS: atom_id res chain seq x y z
N MET A 1 -17.99 -18.20 -0.24
CA MET A 1 -17.64 -17.67 1.09
C MET A 1 -16.14 -17.76 1.33
N GLU A 2 -15.50 -18.92 1.13
CA GLU A 2 -14.05 -19.08 1.30
C GLU A 2 -13.19 -18.25 0.34
N LEU A 3 -13.54 -18.16 -0.96
CA LEU A 3 -12.72 -17.41 -1.92
C LEU A 3 -12.69 -15.90 -1.66
N ALA A 4 -13.83 -15.31 -1.28
CA ALA A 4 -13.91 -13.88 -0.98
C ALA A 4 -13.01 -13.53 0.20
N TRP A 5 -13.07 -14.34 1.27
CA TRP A 5 -12.22 -14.18 2.44
C TRP A 5 -10.72 -14.30 2.10
N ILE A 6 -10.33 -15.26 1.26
CA ILE A 6 -8.93 -15.41 0.80
C ILE A 6 -8.47 -14.16 0.05
N ILE A 7 -9.30 -13.61 -0.83
CA ILE A 7 -8.98 -12.42 -1.62
C ILE A 7 -8.85 -11.20 -0.70
N GLU A 8 -9.84 -10.96 0.15
CA GLU A 8 -9.85 -9.84 1.11
C GLU A 8 -8.63 -9.90 2.02
N HIS A 9 -8.34 -11.07 2.61
CA HIS A 9 -7.20 -11.23 3.48
C HIS A 9 -5.87 -11.11 2.73
N GLY A 10 -5.78 -11.63 1.50
CA GLY A 10 -4.61 -11.47 0.63
C GLY A 10 -4.33 -10.01 0.30
N LEU A 11 -5.36 -9.23 -0.02
CA LEU A 11 -5.25 -7.77 -0.26
C LEU A 11 -4.86 -7.03 1.01
N GLN A 12 -5.48 -7.36 2.14
CA GLN A 12 -5.14 -6.80 3.45
C GLN A 12 -3.65 -7.00 3.76
N LEU A 13 -3.14 -8.22 3.64
CA LEU A 13 -1.74 -8.55 3.90
C LEU A 13 -0.79 -7.83 2.93
N SER A 14 -1.15 -7.81 1.64
CA SER A 14 -0.33 -7.14 0.62
C SER A 14 -0.19 -5.65 0.89
N ILE A 15 -1.28 -4.99 1.29
CA ILE A 15 -1.26 -3.58 1.67
C ILE A 15 -0.49 -3.36 2.97
N GLN A 16 -0.66 -4.24 3.96
CA GLN A 16 0.10 -4.14 5.22
C GLN A 16 1.61 -4.15 4.95
N VAL A 17 2.08 -5.06 4.08
CA VAL A 17 3.51 -5.13 3.70
C VAL A 17 3.98 -3.84 3.03
N VAL A 18 3.17 -3.24 2.16
CA VAL A 18 3.50 -1.94 1.53
C VAL A 18 3.70 -0.86 2.60
N LEU A 19 2.79 -0.76 3.56
CA LEU A 19 2.83 0.22 4.65
C LEU A 19 4.01 -0.02 5.60
N ASP A 20 4.29 -1.28 5.92
CA ASP A 20 5.40 -1.66 6.82
C ASP A 20 6.75 -1.32 6.20
N ILE A 21 6.95 -1.60 4.91
CA ILE A 21 8.16 -1.21 4.16
C ILE A 21 8.32 0.31 4.18
N GLY A 22 7.24 1.05 3.91
CA GLY A 22 7.28 2.50 3.90
C GLY A 22 7.65 3.07 5.27
N THR A 23 6.97 2.61 6.31
CA THR A 23 7.27 2.99 7.70
C THR A 23 8.71 2.69 8.07
N HIS A 24 9.25 1.54 7.65
CA HIS A 24 10.62 1.16 7.95
C HIS A 24 11.63 2.12 7.30
N ILE A 25 11.43 2.48 6.03
CA ILE A 25 12.28 3.46 5.33
C ILE A 25 12.21 4.83 6.00
N LEU A 26 11.00 5.30 6.34
CA LEU A 26 10.84 6.60 7.03
C LEU A 26 11.53 6.61 8.40
N ALA A 27 11.45 5.51 9.13
CA ALA A 27 12.10 5.38 10.43
C ALA A 27 13.64 5.44 10.33
N GLU A 28 14.24 4.92 9.26
CA GLU A 28 15.69 5.07 9.00
C GLU A 28 16.10 6.54 8.81
N GLU A 29 15.22 7.35 8.23
CA GLU A 29 15.40 8.81 8.06
C GLU A 29 14.96 9.62 9.30
N GLY A 30 14.53 8.96 10.38
CA GLY A 30 14.06 9.61 11.60
C GLY A 30 12.67 10.26 11.48
N ILE A 31 11.92 9.94 10.43
CA ILE A 31 10.56 10.43 10.18
C ILE A 31 9.56 9.44 10.81
N ILE A 32 8.67 9.95 11.65
CA ILE A 32 7.58 9.17 12.26
C ILE A 32 6.26 9.73 11.75
N VAL A 33 5.44 8.85 11.20
CA VAL A 33 4.08 9.19 10.77
C VAL A 33 3.05 8.76 11.81
N ASP A 34 2.15 9.66 12.17
CA ASP A 34 1.04 9.34 13.08
C ASP A 34 -0.07 8.56 12.36
N GLU A 35 -0.21 8.77 11.04
CA GLU A 35 -1.23 8.13 10.21
C GLU A 35 -0.59 7.40 9.01
N TYR A 36 -1.04 6.17 8.76
CA TYR A 36 -0.57 5.36 7.63
C TYR A 36 -0.83 6.01 6.25
N SER A 37 -1.82 6.89 6.14
CA SER A 37 -2.09 7.70 4.93
C SER A 37 -0.93 8.63 4.55
N ASN A 38 -0.15 9.09 5.52
CA ASN A 38 0.92 10.06 5.29
C ASN A 38 2.19 9.40 4.73
N ILE A 39 2.36 8.09 4.92
CA ILE A 39 3.55 7.33 4.50
C ILE A 39 3.91 7.59 3.05
N PHE A 40 2.93 7.51 2.14
CA PHE A 40 3.20 7.66 0.72
C PHE A 40 3.65 9.07 0.34
N GLY A 41 3.12 10.09 1.02
CA GLY A 41 3.54 11.48 0.84
C GLY A 41 4.98 11.69 1.27
N GLU A 42 5.33 11.26 2.49
CA GLU A 42 6.70 11.35 3.02
C GLU A 42 7.71 10.59 2.14
N LEU A 43 7.35 9.39 1.67
CA LEU A 43 8.18 8.63 0.72
C LEU A 43 8.37 9.37 -0.61
N ALA A 44 7.39 10.16 -1.05
CA ALA A 44 7.55 10.98 -2.24
C ALA A 44 8.47 12.18 -2.00
N GLU A 45 8.38 12.82 -0.83
CA GLU A 45 9.26 13.92 -0.43
C GLU A 45 10.73 13.48 -0.33
N LEU A 46 10.97 12.26 0.16
CA LEU A 46 12.30 11.63 0.15
C LEU A 46 12.77 11.19 -1.25
N GLY A 47 11.93 11.29 -2.27
CA GLY A 47 12.24 10.85 -3.64
C GLY A 47 12.23 9.33 -3.84
N VAL A 48 11.71 8.56 -2.87
CA VAL A 48 11.54 7.10 -2.98
C VAL A 48 10.47 6.78 -4.02
N LEU A 49 9.34 7.51 -3.99
CA LEU A 49 8.22 7.36 -4.90
C LEU A 49 8.04 8.60 -5.78
N PRO A 50 7.63 8.46 -7.06
CA PRO A 50 7.13 9.59 -7.81
C PRO A 50 5.85 10.13 -7.15
N GLU A 51 5.74 11.46 -7.02
CA GLU A 51 4.59 12.09 -6.34
C GLU A 51 3.22 11.63 -6.89
N LYS A 52 3.11 11.52 -8.23
CA LYS A 52 1.86 11.07 -8.86
C LYS A 52 1.49 9.66 -8.38
N PHE A 53 2.48 8.76 -8.34
CA PHE A 53 2.25 7.39 -7.93
C PHE A 53 1.90 7.29 -6.44
N ALA A 54 2.59 8.05 -5.59
CA ALA A 54 2.25 8.16 -4.17
C ALA A 54 0.80 8.62 -3.94
N ARG A 55 0.33 9.62 -4.70
CA ARG A 55 -1.07 10.05 -4.65
C ARG A 55 -2.02 8.95 -5.11
N ASP A 56 -1.70 8.28 -6.22
CA ASP A 56 -2.56 7.23 -6.80
C ASP A 56 -2.75 6.05 -5.83
N ILE A 57 -1.72 5.67 -5.06
CA ILE A 57 -1.80 4.54 -4.09
C ILE A 57 -2.20 4.94 -2.67
N SER A 58 -2.35 6.24 -2.38
CA SER A 58 -2.65 6.75 -1.02
C SER A 58 -3.91 6.12 -0.39
N GLY A 59 -4.88 5.72 -1.20
CA GLY A 59 -6.12 5.07 -0.75
C GLY A 59 -5.93 3.66 -0.16
N MET A 60 -4.76 3.03 -0.33
CA MET A 60 -4.50 1.68 0.17
C MET A 60 -4.66 1.59 1.69
N SER A 61 -4.16 2.57 2.45
CA SER A 61 -4.27 2.56 3.92
C SER A 61 -5.73 2.55 4.40
N GLY A 62 -6.58 3.39 3.77
CA GLY A 62 -8.01 3.42 4.03
C GLY A 62 -8.70 2.11 3.65
N PHE A 63 -8.37 1.53 2.49
CA PHE A 63 -8.94 0.26 2.06
C PHE A 63 -8.58 -0.89 3.00
N ARG A 64 -7.32 -0.98 3.46
CA ARG A 64 -6.90 -1.94 4.47
C ARG A 64 -7.69 -1.78 5.77
N ASN A 65 -7.99 -0.56 6.20
CA ASN A 65 -8.80 -0.34 7.40
C ASN A 65 -10.23 -0.85 7.23
N ILE A 66 -10.83 -0.69 6.04
CA ILE A 66 -12.14 -1.24 5.71
C ILE A 66 -12.13 -2.78 5.78
N LEU A 67 -11.09 -3.42 5.22
CA LEU A 67 -10.94 -4.88 5.24
C LEU A 67 -10.76 -5.45 6.66
N VAL A 68 -10.13 -4.70 7.56
CA VAL A 68 -9.81 -5.17 8.92
C VAL A 68 -10.94 -4.97 9.91
N HIS A 69 -11.57 -3.79 9.87
CA HIS A 69 -12.50 -3.39 10.93
C HIS A 69 -13.97 -3.63 10.59
N GLU A 70 -14.28 -4.17 9.40
CA GLU A 70 -15.65 -4.50 8.97
C GLU A 70 -16.66 -3.36 9.21
N TYR A 71 -16.24 -2.08 9.22
CA TYR A 71 -17.11 -0.93 9.52
C TYR A 71 -18.28 -0.78 8.53
N GLY A 72 -18.30 -1.59 7.47
CA GLY A 72 -19.46 -1.95 6.65
C GLY A 72 -19.18 -3.28 5.93
N LYS A 73 -20.18 -3.85 5.25
CA LYS A 73 -19.93 -4.94 4.29
C LYS A 73 -18.85 -4.47 3.31
N VAL A 74 -17.81 -5.29 3.14
CA VAL A 74 -16.79 -5.06 2.11
C VAL A 74 -17.50 -4.89 0.76
N ASP A 75 -17.19 -3.79 0.08
CA ASP A 75 -17.72 -3.50 -1.24
C ASP A 75 -17.01 -4.39 -2.26
N MET A 76 -17.68 -5.48 -2.65
CA MET A 76 -17.12 -6.46 -3.57
C MET A 76 -16.87 -5.89 -4.98
N GLU A 77 -17.53 -4.79 -5.37
CA GLU A 77 -17.24 -4.12 -6.63
C GLU A 77 -15.86 -3.45 -6.56
N LYS A 78 -15.52 -2.82 -5.44
CA LYS A 78 -14.17 -2.26 -5.20
C LYS A 78 -13.11 -3.35 -5.11
N VAL A 79 -13.40 -4.47 -4.45
CA VAL A 79 -12.48 -5.62 -4.42
C VAL A 79 -12.20 -6.12 -5.83
N ALA A 80 -13.26 -6.28 -6.64
CA ALA A 80 -13.12 -6.73 -8.02
C ALA A 80 -12.33 -5.72 -8.88
N ASP A 81 -12.57 -4.42 -8.70
CA ASP A 81 -11.82 -3.37 -9.38
C ASP A 81 -10.32 -3.43 -9.06
N ILE A 82 -9.97 -3.54 -7.78
CA ILE A 82 -8.57 -3.66 -7.34
C ILE A 82 -7.91 -4.91 -7.93
N MET A 83 -8.61 -6.04 -7.89
CA MET A 83 -8.12 -7.31 -8.42
C MET A 83 -7.88 -7.28 -9.93
N ASN A 84 -8.69 -6.54 -10.69
CA ASN A 84 -8.59 -6.49 -12.14
C ASN A 84 -7.66 -5.37 -12.65
N HIS A 85 -7.55 -4.26 -11.92
CA HIS A 85 -6.90 -3.05 -12.44
C HIS A 85 -5.70 -2.55 -11.63
N HIS A 86 -5.60 -2.90 -10.34
CA HIS A 86 -4.63 -2.28 -9.42
C HIS A 86 -3.55 -3.22 -8.87
N LEU A 87 -3.59 -4.52 -9.18
CA LEU A 87 -2.56 -5.46 -8.70
C LEU A 87 -1.14 -5.11 -9.16
N ASN A 88 -1.00 -4.40 -10.29
CA ASN A 88 0.30 -3.96 -10.77
C ASN A 88 0.92 -2.85 -9.90
N ASP A 89 0.14 -2.17 -9.06
CA ASP A 89 0.64 -1.10 -8.19
C ASP A 89 1.59 -1.66 -7.11
N PHE A 90 1.31 -2.85 -6.58
CA PHE A 90 2.24 -3.54 -5.67
C PHE A 90 3.60 -3.82 -6.33
N ARG A 91 3.58 -4.24 -7.60
CA ARG A 91 4.80 -4.50 -8.38
C ARG A 91 5.55 -3.21 -8.68
N GLN A 92 4.84 -2.14 -9.03
CA GLN A 92 5.44 -0.83 -9.26
C GLN A 92 6.09 -0.28 -7.99
N TYR A 93 5.38 -0.35 -6.86
CA TYR A 93 5.90 0.03 -5.55
C TYR A 93 7.20 -0.71 -5.24
N ALA A 94 7.21 -2.06 -5.33
CA ALA A 94 8.41 -2.86 -5.10
C ALA A 94 9.59 -2.44 -5.99
N ARG A 95 9.34 -2.08 -7.27
CA ARG A 95 10.40 -1.59 -8.18
C ARG A 95 10.97 -0.25 -7.73
N TYR A 96 10.14 0.67 -7.23
CA TYR A 96 10.62 1.94 -6.69
C TYR A 96 11.47 1.73 -5.44
N ILE A 97 11.04 0.86 -4.52
CA ILE A 97 11.80 0.52 -3.31
C ILE A 97 13.15 -0.09 -3.67
N VAL A 98 13.18 -1.12 -4.52
CA VAL A 98 14.43 -1.78 -4.96
C VAL A 98 15.38 -0.78 -5.62
N LYS A 99 14.84 0.13 -6.45
CA LYS A 99 15.63 1.20 -7.08
C LYS A 99 16.19 2.17 -6.05
N TYR A 100 15.40 2.59 -5.06
CA TYR A 100 15.83 3.47 -3.98
C TYR A 100 16.97 2.85 -3.16
N LEU A 101 16.84 1.57 -2.81
CA LEU A 101 17.86 0.82 -2.07
C LEU A 101 19.13 0.51 -2.89
N GLY A 102 19.14 0.84 -4.19
CA GLY A 102 20.28 0.54 -5.07
C GLY A 102 20.49 -0.96 -5.31
N TRP A 103 19.46 -1.79 -5.12
CA TRP A 103 19.56 -3.25 -5.33
C TRP A 103 19.41 -3.58 -6.82
N SER A 104 20.35 -4.34 -7.35
CA SER A 104 20.29 -4.92 -8.71
C SER A 104 20.00 -6.42 -8.64
N PHE A 105 18.98 -6.87 -9.38
CA PHE A 105 18.71 -8.29 -9.64
C PHE A 105 19.35 -8.73 -10.96
#